data_AF-A0A7V1NQK7-F1
#
_entry.id   AF-A0A7V1NQK7-F1
#
_cell.length_a   1.000
_cell.length_b   1.000
_cell.length_c   1.000
_cell.angle_alpha   90.00
_cell.angle_beta   90.00
_cell.angle_gamma   90.00
#
_symmetry.space_group_name_H-M   'P 1'
#
loop_
_entity.id
_entity.type
_entity.pdbx_description
1 polymer ?
#
loop_
_entity_poly.entity_id
_entity_poly.type
_entity_poly.pdbx_seq_one_letter_code
_entity_poly.pdbx_strand_id
1 'polypeptide(L)'
;MKSKPYNLKKILIVYNPKSGRFSEKRLSFIISFLKDKGIESKALNMITDDIDKNFASCFDAIFVAAGDGSLNHVINHFAFTDIPIAHLPMGTVNLFALENKTPRSLKGALNEILNKYEPVKVN
;
A
#
# COMPACT_ATOMS: atom_id res chain seq x y z
N MET A 1 17.46 -14.44 11.44
CA MET A 1 16.33 -14.21 12.38
C MET A 1 15.13 -13.77 11.56
N LYS A 2 13.99 -14.46 11.63
CA LYS A 2 12.76 -13.98 10.96
C LYS A 2 12.17 -12.89 11.86
N SER A 3 12.04 -11.67 11.35
CA SER A 3 11.39 -10.55 12.05
C SER A 3 9.99 -10.98 12.52
N LYS A 4 9.59 -10.50 13.70
CA LYS A 4 8.25 -10.72 14.23
C LYS A 4 7.26 -10.05 13.25
N PRO A 5 6.17 -10.71 12.80
CA PRO A 5 5.22 -10.06 11.90
C PRO A 5 4.68 -8.79 12.58
N TYR A 6 4.62 -7.68 11.84
CA TYR A 6 4.00 -6.46 12.33
C TYR A 6 2.55 -6.75 12.69
N ASN A 7 2.11 -6.33 13.87
CA ASN A 7 0.73 -6.49 14.32
C ASN A 7 -0.15 -5.39 13.71
N LEU A 8 -0.22 -5.36 12.37
CA LEU A 8 -1.06 -4.44 11.61
C LEU A 8 -2.53 -4.80 11.88
N LYS A 9 -3.32 -3.82 12.31
CA LYS A 9 -4.75 -3.96 12.59
C LYS A 9 -5.61 -3.09 11.68
N LYS A 10 -5.09 -1.93 11.25
CA LYS A 10 -5.83 -0.96 10.43
C LYS A 10 -4.96 -0.39 9.31
N ILE A 11 -5.41 -0.53 8.06
CA ILE A 11 -4.66 -0.12 6.87
C ILE A 11 -5.45 0.90 6.05
N LEU A 12 -4.79 1.98 5.68
CA LEU A 12 -5.30 2.91 4.68
C LEU A 12 -4.82 2.47 3.30
N ILE A 13 -5.73 2.14 2.40
CA ILE A 13 -5.42 1.83 1.01
C ILE A 13 -5.60 3.11 0.20
N VAL A 14 -4.54 3.59 -0.44
CA VAL A 14 -4.62 4.68 -1.42
C VAL A 14 -4.47 4.08 -2.80
N TYR A 15 -5.51 4.18 -3.63
CA TYR A 15 -5.49 3.62 -4.99
C TYR A 15 -5.64 4.70 -6.05
N ASN A 16 -5.02 4.49 -7.20
CA ASN A 16 -5.24 5.33 -8.37
C ASN A 16 -6.01 4.53 -9.44
N PRO A 17 -7.29 4.88 -9.72
CA PRO A 17 -8.11 4.14 -10.67
C PRO A 17 -7.61 4.22 -12.12
N LYS A 18 -6.73 5.18 -12.43
CA LYS A 18 -6.10 5.33 -13.75
C LYS A 18 -4.78 4.54 -13.89
N SER A 19 -4.36 3.78 -12.87
CA SER A 19 -3.15 2.96 -12.97
C SER A 19 -3.35 1.82 -13.98
N GLY A 20 -2.33 1.55 -14.81
CA GLY A 20 -2.49 0.67 -15.98
C GLY A 20 -2.99 -0.76 -15.70
N ARG A 21 -2.74 -1.31 -14.51
CA ARG A 21 -3.25 -2.64 -14.09
C ARG A 21 -4.25 -2.58 -12.94
N PHE A 22 -4.82 -1.41 -12.65
CA PHE A 22 -5.90 -1.27 -11.69
C PHE A 22 -7.17 -1.94 -12.22
N SER A 23 -7.95 -2.50 -11.31
CA SER A 23 -9.35 -2.84 -11.53
C SER A 23 -10.07 -2.94 -10.20
N GLU A 24 -11.37 -2.68 -10.19
CA GLU A 24 -12.21 -2.83 -8.99
C GLU A 24 -12.08 -4.24 -8.39
N LYS A 25 -12.02 -5.27 -9.25
CA LYS A 25 -11.80 -6.67 -8.82
C LYS A 25 -10.51 -6.84 -8.02
N ARG A 26 -9.42 -6.15 -8.39
CA ARG A 26 -8.15 -6.22 -7.67
C ARG A 26 -8.18 -5.43 -6.37
N LEU A 27 -8.87 -4.29 -6.34
CA LEU A 27 -9.11 -3.55 -5.10
C LEU A 27 -9.95 -4.37 -4.12
N SER A 28 -11.07 -4.96 -4.57
CA SER A 28 -11.89 -5.86 -3.76
C SER A 28 -11.10 -7.06 -3.25
N PHE A 29 -10.19 -7.61 -4.07
CA PHE A 29 -9.30 -8.68 -3.64
C PHE A 29 -8.37 -8.25 -2.50
N ILE A 30 -7.77 -7.05 -2.55
CA ILE A 30 -6.95 -6.52 -1.45
C ILE A 30 -7.76 -6.41 -0.17
N ILE A 31 -8.94 -5.79 -0.25
CA ILE A 31 -9.82 -5.57 0.90
C ILE A 31 -10.24 -6.91 1.53
N SER A 32 -10.66 -7.88 0.71
CA SER A 32 -11.01 -9.22 1.18
C SER A 32 -9.81 -9.92 1.82
N PHE A 33 -8.63 -9.84 1.20
CA PHE A 33 -7.42 -10.46 1.72
C PHE A 33 -7.03 -9.91 3.10
N LEU A 34 -7.11 -8.60 3.30
CA LEU A 34 -6.85 -7.96 4.60
C LEU A 34 -7.90 -8.36 5.64
N LYS A 35 -9.18 -8.37 5.24
CA LYS A 35 -10.29 -8.81 6.10
C LYS A 35 -10.11 -10.27 6.57
N ASP A 36 -9.70 -11.17 5.68
CA ASP A 36 -9.43 -12.59 6.00
C ASP A 36 -8.25 -12.75 6.98
N LYS A 37 -7.41 -11.72 7.12
CA LYS A 37 -6.33 -11.64 8.11
C LYS A 37 -6.71 -10.91 9.39
N GLY A 38 -7.96 -10.48 9.54
CA GLY A 38 -8.44 -9.71 10.68
C GLY A 38 -7.95 -8.26 10.68
N ILE A 39 -7.56 -7.74 9.52
CA ILE A 39 -7.05 -6.37 9.34
C ILE A 39 -8.17 -5.51 8.76
N GLU A 40 -8.55 -4.48 9.49
CA GLU A 40 -9.48 -3.47 9.01
C GLU A 40 -8.82 -2.62 7.91
N SER A 41 -9.60 -2.23 6.90
CA SER A 41 -9.08 -1.36 5.85
C SER A 41 -10.08 -0.30 5.41
N LYS A 42 -9.55 0.87 5.02
CA LYS A 42 -10.28 1.95 4.37
C LYS A 42 -9.61 2.24 3.04
N ALA A 43 -10.38 2.31 1.96
CA ALA A 43 -9.86 2.69 0.65
C ALA A 43 -10.18 4.16 0.34
N LEU A 44 -9.18 4.88 -0.19
CA LEU A 44 -9.29 6.25 -0.71
C LEU A 44 -8.82 6.30 -2.17
N ASN A 45 -9.61 6.97 -2.99
CA ASN A 45 -9.32 7.25 -4.39
C ASN A 45 -8.42 8.49 -4.49
N MET A 46 -7.20 8.29 -4.99
CA MET A 46 -6.20 9.34 -5.09
C MET A 46 -6.60 10.54 -5.98
N ILE A 47 -7.62 10.41 -6.82
CA ILE A 47 -8.07 11.47 -7.73
C ILE A 47 -9.20 12.31 -7.11
N THR A 48 -10.09 11.68 -6.34
CA THR A 48 -11.33 12.32 -5.87
C THR A 48 -11.36 12.58 -4.38
N ASP A 49 -10.55 11.86 -3.60
CA ASP A 49 -10.53 11.96 -2.15
C ASP A 49 -9.34 12.80 -1.71
N ASP A 50 -9.55 13.59 -0.65
CA ASP A 50 -8.45 14.26 0.04
C ASP A 50 -7.72 13.26 0.95
N ILE A 51 -6.40 13.19 0.81
CA ILE A 51 -5.57 12.25 1.56
C ILE A 51 -4.97 13.00 2.75
N ASP A 52 -5.79 13.28 3.75
CA ASP A 52 -5.38 14.04 4.93
C ASP A 52 -4.39 13.24 5.82
N LYS A 53 -3.31 13.91 6.22
CA LYS A 53 -2.23 13.30 7.04
C LYS A 53 -2.70 12.94 8.44
N ASN A 54 -3.55 13.77 9.06
CA ASN A 54 -4.03 13.51 10.41
C ASN A 54 -4.95 12.29 10.42
N PHE A 55 -5.85 12.18 9.44
CA PHE A 55 -6.68 11.01 9.23
C PHE A 55 -5.82 9.76 8.97
N ALA A 56 -4.81 9.85 8.11
CA ALA A 56 -3.91 8.74 7.82
C ALA A 56 -3.11 8.27 9.06
N SER A 57 -2.80 9.17 10.00
CA SER A 57 -2.13 8.81 11.27
C SER A 57 -2.96 7.90 12.19
N CYS A 58 -4.27 7.77 11.94
CA CYS A 58 -5.13 6.83 12.66
C CYS A 58 -5.00 5.38 12.16
N PHE A 59 -4.09 5.12 11.22
CA PHE A 59 -3.83 3.81 10.62
C PHE A 59 -2.41 3.36 10.89
N ASP A 60 -2.19 2.05 10.91
CA ASP A 60 -0.86 1.47 11.15
C ASP A 60 0.05 1.61 9.92
N ALA A 61 -0.54 1.62 8.72
CA ALA A 61 0.18 1.83 7.48
C ALA A 61 -0.70 2.28 6.31
N ILE A 62 -0.03 2.82 5.29
CA ILE A 62 -0.60 3.18 4.00
C ILE A 62 -0.15 2.17 2.94
N PHE A 63 -1.10 1.51 2.30
CA PHE A 63 -0.85 0.62 1.17
C PHE A 63 -1.22 1.35 -0.11
N VAL A 64 -0.22 1.64 -0.95
CA VAL A 64 -0.41 2.36 -2.21
C VAL A 64 -0.64 1.37 -3.35
N ALA A 65 -1.88 1.24 -3.79
CA ALA A 65 -2.30 0.40 -4.91
C ALA A 65 -2.29 1.20 -6.23
N ALA A 66 -1.09 1.46 -6.75
CA ALA A 66 -0.90 2.29 -7.94
C ALA A 66 0.40 1.95 -8.71
N GLY A 67 0.69 2.70 -9.77
CA GLY A 67 2.00 2.69 -10.44
C GLY A 67 3.04 3.57 -9.72
N ASP A 68 4.29 3.56 -10.20
CA ASP A 68 5.43 4.23 -9.57
C ASP A 68 5.27 5.75 -9.44
N GLY A 69 4.70 6.41 -10.46
CA GLY A 69 4.44 7.86 -10.40
C GLY A 69 3.50 8.22 -9.24
N SER A 70 2.40 7.49 -9.09
CA SER A 70 1.48 7.66 -7.97
C SER A 70 2.10 7.31 -6.62
N LEU A 71 2.94 6.27 -6.56
CA LEU A 71 3.72 5.97 -5.36
C LEU A 71 4.60 7.15 -4.96
N ASN A 72 5.33 7.75 -5.91
CA ASN A 72 6.18 8.90 -5.64
C ASN A 72 5.38 10.12 -5.12
N HIS A 73 4.18 10.36 -5.66
CA HIS A 73 3.30 11.41 -5.14
C HIS A 73 2.87 11.14 -3.69
N VAL A 74 2.49 9.90 -3.34
CA VAL A 74 2.13 9.56 -1.96
C VAL A 74 3.32 9.69 -1.03
N ILE A 75 4.49 9.18 -1.42
CA ILE A 75 5.74 9.31 -0.65
C ILE A 75 6.05 10.77 -0.35
N ASN A 76 6.03 11.64 -1.36
CA ASN A 76 6.30 13.07 -1.16
C ASN A 76 5.22 13.75 -0.33
N HIS A 77 3.95 13.36 -0.50
CA HIS A 77 2.87 13.89 0.32
C HIS A 77 3.14 13.56 1.80
N PHE A 78 3.52 12.33 2.12
CA PHE A 78 3.77 11.84 3.48
C PHE A 78 5.22 12.00 3.97
N ALA A 79 6.05 12.75 3.24
CA ALA A 79 7.39 13.08 3.70
C ALA A 79 7.34 13.75 5.08
N PHE A 80 8.35 13.46 5.91
CA PHE A 80 8.46 13.92 7.30
C PHE A 80 7.34 13.40 8.23
N THR A 81 6.65 12.32 7.86
CA THR A 81 5.74 11.61 8.76
C THR A 81 6.33 10.25 9.12
N ASP A 82 5.99 9.75 10.30
CA ASP A 82 6.42 8.43 10.76
C ASP A 82 5.56 7.30 10.20
N ILE A 83 4.62 7.58 9.29
CA ILE A 83 3.63 6.61 8.82
C ILE A 83 4.28 5.63 7.82
N PRO A 84 4.38 4.34 8.15
CA PRO A 84 4.56 3.24 7.21
C PRO A 84 3.93 3.36 5.82
N ILE A 85 4.72 3.25 4.74
CA ILE A 85 4.20 3.13 3.36
C ILE A 85 4.66 1.82 2.71
N ALA A 86 3.71 1.11 2.09
CA ALA A 86 3.97 -0.09 1.30
C ALA A 86 3.37 0.05 -0.11
N HIS A 87 4.05 -0.51 -1.11
CA HIS A 87 3.61 -0.45 -2.51
C HIS A 87 2.94 -1.76 -2.95
N LEU A 88 1.73 -1.65 -3.50
CA LEU A 88 1.04 -2.71 -4.22
C LEU A 88 1.09 -2.40 -5.73
N PRO A 89 2.01 -3.04 -6.48
CA PRO A 89 2.34 -2.62 -7.84
C PRO A 89 1.19 -2.85 -8.82
N MET A 90 0.45 -1.78 -9.12
CA MET A 90 -0.66 -1.76 -10.07
C MET A 90 -0.36 -0.96 -11.35
N GLY A 91 0.87 -0.49 -11.55
CA GLY A 91 1.32 0.10 -12.80
C GLY A 91 1.69 -0.95 -13.87
N THR A 92 2.00 -0.48 -15.07
CA THR A 92 2.31 -1.33 -16.23
C THR A 92 3.71 -1.94 -16.15
N VAL A 93 4.71 -1.16 -15.71
CA VAL A 93 6.13 -1.55 -15.65
C VAL A 93 6.58 -1.79 -14.19
N ASN A 94 6.15 -0.96 -13.25
CA ASN A 94 6.50 -1.01 -11.81
C ASN A 94 8.00 -1.18 -11.55
N LEU A 95 8.80 -0.21 -11.98
CA LEU A 95 10.26 -0.22 -11.84
C LEU A 95 10.68 -0.29 -10.36
N PHE A 96 9.97 0.42 -9.48
CA PHE A 96 10.22 0.36 -8.03
C PHE A 96 10.06 -1.06 -7.49
N ALA A 97 9.04 -1.78 -7.93
CA ALA A 97 8.79 -3.16 -7.54
C ALA A 97 9.84 -4.13 -8.12
N LEU A 98 10.34 -3.85 -9.34
CA LEU A 98 11.40 -4.64 -9.97
C LEU A 98 12.73 -4.50 -9.22
N GLU A 99 13.10 -3.27 -8.86
CA GLU A 99 14.34 -2.97 -8.13
C GLU A 99 14.31 -3.54 -6.71
N ASN A 100 13.14 -3.49 -6.05
CA ASN A 100 12.96 -3.99 -4.67
C ASN A 100 12.55 -5.48 -4.59
N LYS A 101 12.62 -6.21 -5.71
CA LYS A 101 12.24 -7.64 -5.80
C LYS A 101 10.84 -7.95 -5.23
N THR A 102 9.93 -6.99 -5.30
CA THR A 102 8.54 -7.19 -4.88
C THR A 102 7.90 -8.25 -5.77
N PRO A 103 7.15 -9.23 -5.23
CA PRO A 103 6.51 -10.25 -6.04
C PRO A 103 5.59 -9.64 -7.10
N ARG A 104 5.63 -10.19 -8.31
CA ARG A 104 4.79 -9.74 -9.44
C ARG A 104 3.31 -10.02 -9.27
N SER A 105 2.94 -10.99 -8.41
CA SER A 105 1.55 -11.29 -8.12
C SER A 105 1.06 -10.44 -6.95
N LEU A 106 -0.17 -9.91 -7.06
CA LEU A 106 -0.78 -9.10 -6.01
C LEU A 106 -0.86 -9.83 -4.66
N LYS A 107 -1.23 -11.12 -4.69
CA LYS A 107 -1.24 -11.98 -3.51
C LYS A 107 0.16 -12.18 -2.92
N GLY A 108 1.19 -12.33 -3.77
CA GLY A 108 2.57 -12.44 -3.33
C GLY A 108 3.04 -11.15 -2.64
N ALA A 109 2.78 -10.00 -3.26
CA ALA A 109 3.11 -8.69 -2.70
C ALA A 109 2.45 -8.47 -1.34
N LEU A 110 1.13 -8.75 -1.22
CA LEU A 110 0.42 -8.67 0.06
C LEU A 110 1.02 -9.59 1.13
N ASN A 111 1.36 -10.84 0.79
CA ASN A 111 2.00 -11.74 1.73
C ASN A 111 3.39 -11.25 2.16
N GLU A 112 4.21 -10.72 1.26
CA GLU A 112 5.53 -10.19 1.63
C GLU A 112 5.39 -8.95 2.52
N ILE A 113 4.45 -8.05 2.19
CA ILE A 113 4.18 -6.85 2.99
C ILE A 113 3.80 -7.22 4.43
N LEU A 114 2.89 -8.17 4.61
CA LEU A 114 2.44 -8.57 5.95
C LEU A 114 3.46 -9.41 6.73
N ASN A 115 4.34 -10.16 6.06
CA ASN A 115 5.22 -11.13 6.73
C ASN A 115 6.68 -10.69 6.85
N LYS A 116 7.15 -9.73 6.05
CA LYS A 116 8.60 -9.46 5.89
C LYS A 116 8.99 -8.00 5.79
N TYR A 117 8.14 -7.15 5.22
CA TYR A 117 8.48 -5.74 5.11
C TYR A 117 8.15 -5.02 6.42
N GLU A 118 9.20 -4.54 7.09
CA GLU A 118 9.02 -3.37 7.95
C GLU A 118 8.60 -2.23 7.02
N PRO A 119 7.46 -1.57 7.27
CA PRO A 119 7.10 -0.45 6.44
C PRO A 119 8.18 0.63 6.52
N VAL A 120 8.55 1.18 5.37
CA VAL A 120 9.67 2.11 5.27
C VAL A 120 9.18 3.50 5.65
N LYS A 121 9.85 4.11 6.64
CA LYS A 121 9.68 5.53 6.94
C LYS A 121 10.33 6.37 5.84
N VAL A 122 9.62 7.40 5.40
CA VAL A 122 10.13 8.35 4.41
C VAL A 122 10.58 9.61 5.17
N ASN A 123 11.89 9.72 5.40
CA ASN A 123 12.54 10.90 5.97
C ASN A 123 13.01 11.85 4.85
#